data_AF-A0A0F2D2B0-F1
#
_entry.id   AF-A0A0F2D2B0-F1
#
_cell.length_a   1.000
_cell.length_b   1.000
_cell.length_c   1.000
_cell.angle_alpha   90.00
_cell.angle_beta   90.00
_cell.angle_gamma   90.00
#
_symmetry.space_group_name_H-M   'P 1'
#
loop_
_entity.id
_entity.type
_entity.pdbx_description
1 polymer ?
#
loop_
_entity_poly.entity_id
_entity_poly.type
_entity_poly.pdbx_seq_one_letter_code
_entity_poly.pdbx_strand_id
1 'polypeptide(L)'
;MNLRPMEVRDNLAVAQLIRASLEEFGLDKPGTVYFDSHLDHLADFYQQQERAAYFVLEDEGQLVGCGGFAPVSDKIAELQKLYVTKNSRGKGYSSRLIKRIF
;
A
#
# COMPACT_ATOMS: atom_id res chain seq x y z
N MET A 1 -17.33 2.81 -0.60
CA MET A 1 -16.11 2.88 0.23
C MET A 1 -15.99 1.70 1.20
N ASN A 2 -14.91 0.91 1.05
CA ASN A 2 -14.62 -0.29 1.83
C ASN A 2 -13.14 -0.34 2.19
N LEU A 3 -12.80 -0.49 3.47
CA LEU A 3 -11.41 -0.60 3.95
C LEU A 3 -11.20 -1.99 4.54
N ARG A 4 -10.31 -2.78 3.94
CA ARG A 4 -10.14 -4.20 4.28
C ARG A 4 -8.67 -4.61 4.23
N PRO A 5 -8.29 -5.72 4.90
CA PRO A 5 -7.02 -6.38 4.65
C PRO A 5 -6.84 -6.68 3.15
N MET A 6 -5.59 -6.61 2.70
CA MET A 6 -5.23 -6.95 1.33
C MET A 6 -5.28 -8.47 1.11
N GLU A 7 -5.72 -8.87 -0.07
CA GLU A 7 -5.79 -10.26 -0.52
C GLU A 7 -4.94 -10.43 -1.79
N VAL A 8 -4.64 -11.68 -2.18
CA VAL A 8 -3.83 -11.99 -3.38
C VAL A 8 -4.41 -11.36 -4.66
N ARG A 9 -5.74 -11.27 -4.76
CA ARG A 9 -6.43 -10.61 -5.90
C ARG A 9 -6.08 -9.13 -6.08
N ASP A 10 -5.57 -8.48 -5.04
CA ASP A 10 -5.26 -7.04 -5.06
C ASP A 10 -3.83 -6.76 -5.55
N ASN A 11 -2.95 -7.76 -5.57
CA ASN A 11 -1.51 -7.58 -5.86
C ASN A 11 -1.27 -6.77 -7.13
N LEU A 12 -1.93 -7.15 -8.24
CA LEU A 12 -1.76 -6.46 -9.51
C LEU A 12 -2.19 -4.99 -9.44
N ALA A 13 -3.37 -4.71 -8.86
CA ALA A 13 -3.91 -3.35 -8.77
C ALA A 13 -3.08 -2.47 -7.82
N VAL A 14 -2.60 -3.03 -6.71
CA VAL A 14 -1.71 -2.33 -5.76
C VAL A 14 -0.36 -2.03 -6.39
N ALA A 15 0.26 -3.00 -7.06
CA ALA A 15 1.54 -2.81 -7.74
C ALA A 15 1.44 -1.70 -8.81
N GLN A 16 0.37 -1.72 -9.61
CA GLN A 16 0.08 -0.68 -10.60
C GLN A 16 -0.10 0.70 -9.96
N LEU A 17 -0.87 0.79 -8.87
CA LEU A 17 -1.07 2.06 -8.16
C LEU A 17 0.26 2.63 -7.66
N ILE A 18 1.09 1.80 -7.03
CA ILE A 18 2.38 2.22 -6.46
C ILE A 18 3.32 2.68 -7.58
N ARG A 19 3.44 1.90 -8.66
CA ARG A 19 4.28 2.25 -9.82
C ARG A 19 3.81 3.54 -10.47
N ALA A 20 2.52 3.68 -10.77
CA ALA A 20 1.96 4.90 -11.34
C ALA A 20 2.19 6.12 -10.45
N SER A 21 2.10 5.96 -9.12
CA SER A 21 2.37 7.05 -8.20
C SER A 21 3.86 7.43 -8.17
N LEU A 22 4.78 6.49 -8.35
CA LEU A 22 6.22 6.77 -8.37
C LEU A 22 6.66 7.40 -9.70
N GLU A 23 6.14 6.90 -10.83
CA GLU A 23 6.33 7.46 -12.17
C GLU A 23 5.91 8.94 -12.23
N GLU A 24 4.77 9.29 -11.62
CA GLU A 24 4.28 10.67 -11.59
C GLU A 24 5.30 11.66 -11.00
N PHE A 25 6.15 11.21 -10.08
CA PHE A 25 7.19 12.02 -9.45
C PHE A 25 8.61 11.72 -9.97
N GLY A 26 8.75 10.96 -11.06
CA GLY A 26 10.05 10.58 -11.62
C GLY A 26 10.90 9.76 -10.65
N LEU A 27 10.24 8.91 -9.86
CA LEU A 27 10.83 7.99 -8.89
C LEU A 27 10.84 6.53 -9.37
N ASP A 28 10.60 6.31 -10.67
CA ASP A 28 10.80 5.06 -11.41
C ASP A 28 12.30 4.74 -11.61
N LYS A 29 13.08 4.80 -10.51
CA LYS A 29 14.54 4.68 -10.51
C LYS A 29 15.00 3.42 -9.78
N PRO A 30 16.12 2.79 -10.20
CA PRO A 30 16.71 1.68 -9.46
C PRO A 30 16.92 2.02 -7.98
N GLY A 31 16.63 1.07 -7.10
CA GLY A 31 16.73 1.24 -5.64
C GLY A 31 15.50 1.88 -4.99
N THR A 32 14.46 2.22 -5.76
CA THR A 32 13.15 2.64 -5.20
C THR A 32 12.19 1.46 -5.10
N VAL A 33 11.06 1.68 -4.40
CA VAL A 33 9.95 0.71 -4.31
C VAL A 33 9.42 0.30 -5.69
N TYR A 34 9.65 1.09 -6.74
CA TYR A 34 9.24 0.79 -8.11
C TYR A 34 9.77 -0.57 -8.60
N PHE A 35 11.00 -0.92 -8.18
CA PHE A 35 11.70 -2.15 -8.54
C PHE A 35 11.75 -3.17 -7.38
N ASP A 36 10.91 -3.02 -6.36
CA ASP A 36 10.81 -4.00 -5.26
C ASP A 36 10.27 -5.34 -5.81
N SER A 37 11.06 -6.42 -5.65
CA SER A 37 10.70 -7.76 -6.13
C SER A 37 9.45 -8.34 -5.46
N HIS A 38 9.07 -7.83 -4.29
CA HIS A 38 7.87 -8.29 -3.58
C HIS A 38 6.61 -7.57 -4.03
N LEU A 39 6.72 -6.51 -4.83
CA LEU A 39 5.59 -5.64 -5.15
C LEU A 39 4.46 -6.40 -5.88
N ASP A 40 4.82 -7.32 -6.77
CA ASP A 40 3.85 -8.14 -7.53
C ASP A 40 3.26 -9.30 -6.71
N HIS A 41 3.80 -9.56 -5.50
CA HIS A 41 3.37 -10.62 -4.56
C HIS A 41 3.18 -10.09 -3.14
N LEU A 42 2.74 -8.84 -3.02
CA LEU A 42 2.78 -8.10 -1.75
C LEU A 42 1.90 -8.73 -0.66
N ALA A 43 0.77 -9.34 -1.02
CA ALA A 43 -0.10 -10.04 -0.07
C ALA A 43 0.63 -11.18 0.63
N ASP A 44 1.35 -12.01 -0.13
CA ASP A 44 2.10 -13.13 0.41
C ASP A 44 3.24 -12.63 1.31
N PHE A 45 3.93 -11.57 0.88
CA PHE A 45 5.01 -10.94 1.65
C PHE A 45 4.56 -10.48 3.05
N TYR A 46 3.38 -9.83 3.17
CA TYR A 46 2.87 -9.39 4.48
C TYR A 46 2.25 -10.53 5.30
N GLN A 47 1.62 -11.52 4.65
CA GLN A 47 1.04 -12.67 5.36
C GLN A 47 2.09 -13.55 6.06
N GLN A 48 3.32 -13.55 5.54
CA GLN A 48 4.44 -14.30 6.13
C GLN A 48 5.11 -13.59 7.31
N GLN A 49 4.72 -12.35 7.62
CA GLN A 49 5.35 -11.54 8.67
C GLN A 49 4.53 -11.51 9.94
N GLU A 50 5.21 -11.66 11.08
CA GLU A 50 4.61 -11.42 12.38
C GLU A 50 4.51 -9.92 12.66
N ARG A 51 3.42 -9.51 13.32
CA ARG A 51 3.17 -8.11 13.72
C ARG A 51 3.14 -7.12 12.53
N ALA A 52 2.71 -7.60 11.36
CA ALA A 52 2.57 -6.80 10.14
C ALA A 52 1.13 -6.89 9.60
N ALA A 53 0.69 -5.86 8.88
CA ALA A 53 -0.57 -5.89 8.15
C ALA A 53 -0.56 -4.90 6.98
N TYR A 54 -1.34 -5.21 5.94
CA TYR A 54 -1.48 -4.37 4.77
C TYR A 54 -2.95 -4.23 4.39
N PHE A 55 -3.37 -3.03 4.03
CA PHE A 55 -4.76 -2.67 3.79
C PHE A 55 -4.94 -2.04 2.42
N VAL A 56 -6.11 -2.29 1.83
CA VAL A 56 -6.59 -1.62 0.63
C VAL A 56 -7.87 -0.86 0.94
N LEU A 57 -8.02 0.29 0.30
CA LEU A 57 -9.22 1.09 0.33
C LEU A 57 -9.86 1.06 -1.06
N GLU A 58 -11.08 0.59 -1.12
CA GLU A 58 -11.91 0.60 -2.32
C GLU A 58 -12.97 1.70 -2.20
N ASP A 59 -13.25 2.38 -3.30
CA ASP A 59 -14.41 3.25 -3.41
C ASP A 59 -15.10 3.04 -4.75
N GLU A 60 -16.44 2.91 -4.74
CA GLU A 60 -17.24 2.58 -5.93
C GLU A 60 -16.69 1.38 -6.75
N GLY A 61 -16.16 0.36 -6.06
CA GLY A 61 -15.58 -0.84 -6.67
C GLY A 61 -14.19 -0.64 -7.29
N GLN A 62 -13.56 0.53 -7.10
CA GLN A 62 -12.21 0.84 -7.57
C GLN A 62 -11.24 0.90 -6.40
N LEU A 63 -10.03 0.36 -6.58
CA LEU A 63 -8.96 0.52 -5.59
C LEU A 63 -8.43 1.96 -5.63
N VAL A 64 -8.63 2.70 -4.54
CA VAL A 64 -8.30 4.13 -4.45
C VAL A 64 -7.11 4.42 -3.53
N GLY A 65 -6.70 3.47 -2.70
CA GLY A 65 -5.51 3.61 -1.88
C GLY A 65 -5.07 2.31 -1.23
N CYS A 66 -3.85 2.29 -0.74
CA CYS A 66 -3.26 1.17 -0.02
C CYS A 66 -2.25 1.65 1.02
N GLY A 67 -1.93 0.80 1.98
CA GLY A 67 -0.84 1.03 2.92
C GLY A 67 -0.84 -0.01 4.04
N GLY A 68 0.29 -0.13 4.72
CA GLY A 68 0.43 -1.08 5.81
C GLY A 68 1.57 -0.73 6.74
N PHE A 69 1.92 -1.69 7.58
CA PHE A 69 3.03 -1.58 8.51
C PHE A 69 3.71 -2.92 8.70
N ALA A 70 5.00 -2.86 9.03
CA ALA A 70 5.81 -4.01 9.42
C ALA A 70 6.80 -3.60 10.52
N PRO A 71 7.22 -4.52 11.40
CA PRO A 71 8.19 -4.21 12.44
C PRO A 71 9.58 -3.95 11.84
N VAL A 72 10.28 -2.92 12.34
CA VAL A 72 11.72 -2.70 12.10
C VAL A 72 12.56 -3.04 13.33
N SER A 73 11.91 -3.17 14.49
CA SER A 73 12.46 -3.72 15.73
C SER A 73 11.31 -4.14 16.65
N ASP A 74 11.60 -4.67 17.83
CA ASP A 74 10.57 -5.17 18.74
C ASP A 74 9.56 -4.13 19.23
N LYS A 75 9.95 -2.85 19.25
CA LYS A 75 9.11 -1.76 19.76
C LYS A 75 8.75 -0.72 18.70
N ILE A 76 9.21 -0.91 17.46
CA ILE A 76 9.07 0.08 16.39
C ILE A 76 8.57 -0.63 15.14
N ALA A 77 7.47 -0.14 14.59
CA ALA A 77 6.99 -0.49 13.26
C ALA A 77 7.16 0.69 12.31
N GLU A 78 7.41 0.38 11.04
CA GLU A 78 7.44 1.35 9.95
C GLU A 78 6.08 1.38 9.26
N LEU A 79 5.59 2.58 8.96
CA LEU A 79 4.49 2.78 8.02
C LEU A 79 5.04 2.58 6.60
N GLN A 80 4.51 1.59 5.90
CA GLN A 80 5.04 1.17 4.61
C GLN A 80 4.02 1.36 3.49
N LYS A 81 4.55 1.81 2.34
CA LYS A 81 3.88 1.83 1.04
C LYS A 81 2.46 2.43 1.09
N LEU A 82 2.31 3.57 1.77
CA LEU A 82 1.05 4.33 1.83
C LEU A 82 0.87 5.18 0.57
N TYR A 83 -0.09 4.83 -0.28
CA TYR A 83 -0.37 5.54 -1.54
C TYR A 83 -1.88 5.70 -1.79
N VAL A 84 -2.24 6.75 -2.54
CA VAL A 84 -3.61 7.07 -2.96
C VAL A 84 -3.60 7.44 -4.42
N THR A 85 -4.57 6.94 -5.20
CA THR A 85 -4.66 7.24 -6.64
C THR A 85 -4.82 8.73 -6.87
N LYS A 86 -4.25 9.24 -7.98
CA LYS A 86 -4.22 10.67 -8.30
C LYS A 86 -5.60 11.34 -8.20
N ASN A 87 -6.63 10.72 -8.76
CA ASN A 87 -8.01 11.23 -8.80
C ASN A 87 -8.74 11.14 -7.44
N SER A 88 -8.08 10.55 -6.44
CA SER A 88 -8.62 10.30 -5.11
C SER A 88 -7.93 11.12 -4.01
N ARG A 89 -6.90 11.89 -4.38
CA ARG A 89 -6.21 12.81 -3.46
C ARG A 89 -7.15 13.96 -3.05
N GLY A 90 -6.93 14.51 -1.86
CA GLY A 90 -7.79 15.55 -1.28
C GLY A 90 -9.09 15.04 -0.65
N LYS A 91 -9.41 13.74 -0.76
CA LYS A 91 -10.64 13.13 -0.20
C LYS A 91 -10.48 12.55 1.22
N GLY A 92 -9.30 12.69 1.84
CA GLY A 92 -9.01 12.18 3.19
C GLY A 92 -8.81 10.66 3.30
N TYR A 93 -8.60 9.95 2.18
CA TYR A 93 -8.39 8.49 2.17
C TYR A 93 -7.12 8.04 2.89
N SER A 94 -6.00 8.77 2.74
CA SER A 94 -4.77 8.47 3.49
C SER A 94 -4.99 8.55 5.00
N SER A 95 -5.74 9.54 5.48
CA SER A 95 -6.08 9.67 6.89
C SER A 95 -6.91 8.49 7.41
N ARG A 96 -7.79 7.91 6.57
CA ARG A 96 -8.56 6.70 6.92
C ARG A 96 -7.66 5.46 7.02
N LEU A 97 -6.73 5.30 6.08
CA LEU A 97 -5.73 4.23 6.12
C LEU A 97 -4.86 4.34 7.39
N ILE A 98 -4.36 5.53 7.71
CA ILE A 98 -3.56 5.79 8.91
C ILE A 98 -4.33 5.42 10.19
N LYS A 99 -5.59 5.84 10.32
CA LYS A 99 -6.46 5.49 11.47
C LYS A 99 -6.78 4.00 11.62
N ARG A 100 -6.55 3.20 10.58
CA ARG A 100 -6.73 1.75 10.63
C ARG A 100 -5.45 1.03 11.03
N ILE A 101 -4.31 1.65 10.71
CA ILE A 101 -2.95 1.18 10.99
C ILE A 101 -2.53 1.51 12.44
N PHE A 102 -2.89 2.71 12.92
CA PHE A 102 -2.65 3.21 14.29
C PHE A 102 -3.98 3.49 14.98
#